data_AF-A0A1H8V617-F1
#
_entry.id   AF-A0A1H8V617-F1
#
_cell.length_a   1.000
_cell.length_b   1.000
_cell.length_c   1.000
_cell.angle_alpha   90.00
_cell.angle_beta   90.00
_cell.angle_gamma   90.00
#
_symmetry.space_group_name_H-M   'P 1'
#
loop_
_entity.id
_entity.type
_entity.pdbx_description
1 polymer ?
#
loop_
_entity_poly.entity_id
_entity_poly.type
_entity_poly.pdbx_seq_one_letter_code
_entity_poly.pdbx_strand_id
1 'polypeptide(L)'
;MDKLGLPIVLLAALWGAVNTTLSFFQFINARRDMMFELIDKCGYCPEQTLGPVEIYLTNLLPLTLGNIIFLYLISYVILSIPRHMKIENDEEAQRLKKACNIIAILPIFGALSFCGGAVFDLMILIRALK
;
A
#
# COMPACT_ATOMS: atom_id res chain seq x y z
N MET A 1 -2.70 17.76 -31.22
CA MET A 1 -3.01 17.90 -29.79
C MET A 1 -2.98 16.55 -29.06
N ASP A 2 -2.65 15.43 -29.72
CA ASP A 2 -2.84 14.08 -29.18
C ASP A 2 -1.69 13.51 -28.32
N LYS A 3 -0.57 14.23 -28.18
CA LYS A 3 0.60 13.76 -27.40
C LYS A 3 0.68 14.31 -25.96
N LEU A 4 -0.07 15.38 -25.63
CA LEU A 4 -0.09 15.95 -24.27
C LEU A 4 -1.04 15.25 -23.30
N GLY A 5 -1.98 14.43 -23.78
CA GLY A 5 -2.95 13.74 -22.93
C GLY A 5 -2.31 12.67 -22.05
N LEU A 6 -1.39 11.88 -22.62
CA LEU A 6 -0.78 10.74 -21.92
C LEU A 6 0.02 11.16 -20.67
N PRO A 7 0.90 12.20 -20.70
CA PRO A 7 1.62 12.65 -19.50
C PRO A 7 0.69 13.18 -18.40
N ILE A 8 -0.38 13.88 -18.77
CA ILE A 8 -1.33 14.47 -17.80
C ILE A 8 -2.15 13.36 -17.13
N VAL A 9 -2.66 12.41 -17.91
CA VAL A 9 -3.39 11.24 -17.38
C VAL A 9 -2.49 10.43 -16.44
N LEU A 10 -1.21 10.29 -16.78
CA LEU A 10 -0.27 9.53 -15.98
C LEU A 10 0.11 10.23 -14.67
N LEU A 11 0.30 11.56 -14.69
CA LEU A 11 0.47 12.37 -13.48
C LEU A 11 -0.77 12.32 -12.58
N ALA A 12 -1.97 12.44 -13.15
CA ALA A 12 -3.22 12.34 -12.40
C ALA A 12 -3.40 10.94 -11.77
N ALA A 13 -3.08 9.88 -12.50
CA ALA A 13 -3.12 8.51 -11.98
C ALA A 13 -2.11 8.30 -10.83
N LEU A 14 -0.89 8.82 -10.97
CA LEU A 14 0.12 8.76 -9.89
C LEU A 14 -0.33 9.54 -8.66
N TRP A 15 -0.93 10.72 -8.84
CA TRP A 15 -1.48 11.50 -7.72
C TRP A 15 -2.63 10.78 -7.02
N GLY A 16 -3.56 10.20 -7.80
CA GLY A 16 -4.64 9.37 -7.29
C GLY A 16 -4.10 8.17 -6.49
N ALA A 17 -3.03 7.54 -6.95
CA ALA A 17 -2.37 6.45 -6.25
C ALA A 17 -1.74 6.87 -4.92
N VAL A 18 -1.10 8.04 -4.86
CA VAL A 18 -0.55 8.60 -3.62
C VAL A 18 -1.67 8.82 -2.60
N ASN A 19 -2.76 9.49 -3.00
CA ASN A 19 -3.89 9.75 -2.10
C ASN A 19 -4.54 8.46 -1.60
N THR A 20 -4.74 7.50 -2.49
CA THR A 20 -5.31 6.18 -2.14
C THR A 20 -4.44 5.46 -1.12
N THR A 21 -3.11 5.47 -1.32
CA THR A 21 -2.15 4.87 -0.38
C THR A 21 -2.20 5.55 1.00
N LEU A 22 -2.27 6.88 1.04
CA LEU A 22 -2.39 7.64 2.30
C LEU A 22 -3.70 7.29 3.04
N SER A 23 -4.81 7.18 2.31
CA SER A 23 -6.09 6.74 2.89
C SER A 23 -6.00 5.31 3.43
N PHE A 24 -5.40 4.37 2.69
CA PHE A 24 -5.17 3.01 3.17
C PHE A 24 -4.35 2.99 4.47
N PHE A 25 -3.27 3.78 4.54
CA PHE A 25 -2.45 3.87 5.74
C PHE A 25 -3.25 4.35 6.95
N GLN A 26 -4.08 5.39 6.78
CA GLN A 26 -4.96 5.90 7.85
C GLN A 26 -5.98 4.85 8.30
N PHE A 27 -6.65 4.18 7.36
CA PHE A 27 -7.63 3.15 7.69
C PHE A 27 -7.00 1.94 8.37
N ILE A 28 -5.87 1.44 7.87
CA ILE A 28 -5.16 0.30 8.47
C ILE A 28 -4.73 0.64 9.90
N ASN A 29 -4.14 1.81 10.13
CA ASN A 29 -3.72 2.19 11.48
C ASN A 29 -4.91 2.35 12.42
N ALA A 30 -6.00 2.99 11.98
CA ALA A 30 -7.21 3.11 12.81
C ALA A 30 -7.80 1.75 13.21
N ARG A 31 -7.77 0.75 12.32
CA ARG A 31 -8.22 -0.61 12.64
C ARG A 31 -7.25 -1.36 13.55
N ARG A 32 -5.94 -1.17 13.36
CA ARG A 32 -4.90 -1.74 14.22
C ARG A 32 -5.04 -1.19 15.65
N ASP A 33 -5.19 0.11 15.80
CA ASP A 33 -5.31 0.76 17.11
C ASP A 33 -6.54 0.25 17.86
N MET A 34 -7.68 0.12 17.16
CA MET A 34 -8.91 -0.48 17.72
C MET A 34 -8.70 -1.93 18.16
N MET A 35 -7.99 -2.73 17.36
CA MET A 35 -7.68 -4.13 17.70
C MET A 35 -6.78 -4.22 18.93
N PHE A 36 -5.72 -3.42 19.00
CA PHE A 36 -4.80 -3.41 20.14
C PHE A 36 -5.46 -2.89 21.42
N GLU A 37 -6.33 -1.88 21.33
CA GLU A 37 -7.10 -1.40 22.48
C GLU A 37 -8.01 -2.51 23.07
N LEU A 38 -8.61 -3.35 22.21
CA LEU A 38 -9.42 -4.48 22.65
C LEU A 38 -8.56 -5.60 23.25
N ILE A 39 -7.40 -5.89 22.66
CA ILE A 39 -6.43 -6.84 23.22
C ILE A 39 -6.00 -6.41 24.63
N ASP A 40 -5.65 -5.14 24.81
CA ASP A 40 -5.21 -4.61 26.10
C ASP A 40 -6.34 -4.61 27.14
N LYS A 41 -7.60 -4.38 26.72
CA LYS A 41 -8.75 -4.35 27.62
C LYS A 41 -9.23 -5.73 28.07
N CYS A 42 -9.34 -6.68 27.15
CA CYS A 42 -10.02 -7.95 27.41
C CYS A 42 -9.43 -9.17 26.72
N GLY A 43 -8.31 -9.05 26.01
CA GLY A 43 -7.67 -10.17 25.30
C GLY A 43 -8.57 -10.74 24.20
N TYR A 44 -9.36 -11.76 24.53
CA TYR A 44 -10.27 -12.45 23.59
C TYR A 44 -11.67 -11.83 23.49
N CYS A 45 -12.10 -11.03 24.47
CA CYS A 45 -13.38 -10.29 24.47
C CYS A 45 -14.63 -11.08 23.98
N PRO A 46 -14.99 -12.22 24.60
CA PRO A 46 -16.03 -13.14 24.09
C PRO A 46 -17.47 -12.58 24.10
N GLU A 47 -17.73 -11.50 24.86
CA GLU A 47 -19.06 -10.88 24.95
C GLU A 47 -19.29 -9.78 23.91
N GLN A 48 -18.27 -9.42 23.12
CA GLN A 48 -18.39 -8.42 22.07
C GLN A 48 -18.66 -9.07 20.72
N THR A 49 -19.46 -8.40 19.89
CA THR A 49 -19.75 -8.85 18.51
C THR A 49 -18.53 -8.73 17.58
N LEU A 50 -17.54 -7.91 17.95
CA LEU A 50 -16.30 -7.68 17.22
C LEU A 50 -15.12 -7.81 18.18
N GLY A 51 -14.54 -9.01 18.26
CA GLY A 51 -13.30 -9.25 18.98
C GLY A 51 -12.07 -8.90 18.13
N PRO A 52 -10.86 -8.96 18.72
CA PRO A 52 -9.62 -8.67 18.01
C PRO A 52 -9.37 -9.56 16.79
N VAL A 53 -9.81 -10.83 16.86
CA VAL A 53 -9.66 -11.79 15.75
C VAL A 53 -10.56 -11.41 14.58
N GLU A 54 -11.81 -11.07 14.86
CA GLU A 54 -12.78 -10.66 13.86
C GLU A 54 -12.31 -9.39 13.16
N ILE A 55 -11.84 -8.40 13.92
CA ILE A 55 -11.30 -7.14 13.36
C ILE A 55 -10.07 -7.42 12.48
N TYR A 56 -9.17 -8.30 12.93
CA TYR A 56 -8.00 -8.66 12.15
C TYR A 56 -8.38 -9.33 10.82
N LEU A 57 -9.20 -10.38 10.86
CA LEU A 57 -9.52 -11.20 9.69
C LEU A 57 -10.46 -10.52 8.69
N THR A 58 -11.45 -9.77 9.18
CA THR A 58 -12.47 -9.16 8.31
C THR A 58 -12.06 -7.78 7.80
N ASN A 59 -11.10 -7.12 8.45
CA ASN A 59 -10.75 -5.74 8.14
C ASN A 59 -9.25 -5.58 7.89
N LEU A 60 -8.42 -5.82 8.92
CA LEU A 60 -7.00 -5.46 8.88
C LEU A 60 -6.21 -6.26 7.83
N LEU A 61 -6.40 -7.58 7.79
CA LEU A 61 -5.72 -8.47 6.86
C LEU A 61 -6.13 -8.19 5.39
N PRO A 62 -7.43 -8.13 5.04
CA PRO A 62 -7.85 -7.76 3.68
C PRO A 62 -7.37 -6.37 3.25
N LEU A 63 -7.45 -5.36 4.12
CA LEU A 63 -6.96 -4.01 3.82
C LEU A 63 -5.46 -3.99 3.57
N THR A 64 -4.69 -4.69 4.41
CA THR A 64 -3.24 -4.74 4.28
C THR A 64 -2.82 -5.46 3.02
N LEU A 65 -3.45 -6.61 2.70
CA LEU A 65 -3.24 -7.34 1.45
C LEU A 65 -3.59 -6.50 0.22
N GLY A 66 -4.76 -5.85 0.25
CA GLY A 66 -5.20 -4.96 -0.83
C GLY A 66 -4.21 -3.83 -1.07
N ASN A 67 -3.71 -3.20 -0.01
CA ASN A 67 -2.73 -2.13 -0.11
C ASN A 67 -1.36 -2.62 -0.62
N ILE A 68 -0.90 -3.80 -0.20
CA ILE A 68 0.34 -4.42 -0.70
C ILE A 68 0.24 -4.68 -2.21
N ILE A 69 -0.86 -5.31 -2.65
CA ILE A 69 -1.11 -5.58 -4.07
C ILE A 69 -1.17 -4.27 -4.86
N PHE A 70 -1.87 -3.26 -4.33
CA PHE A 70 -1.97 -1.95 -4.96
C PHE A 70 -0.61 -1.28 -5.12
N LEU A 71 0.23 -1.28 -4.09
CA LEU A 71 1.58 -0.71 -4.15
C LEU A 71 2.45 -1.42 -5.20
N TYR A 72 2.40 -2.75 -5.29
CA TYR A 72 3.12 -3.48 -6.34
C TYR A 72 2.61 -3.16 -7.74
N LEU A 73 1.30 -3.00 -7.92
CA LEU A 73 0.72 -2.57 -9.20
C LEU A 73 1.21 -1.18 -9.59
N ILE A 74 1.25 -0.23 -8.65
CA ILE A 74 1.76 1.11 -8.89
C ILE A 74 3.25 1.10 -9.22
N SER A 75 4.06 0.32 -8.49
CA SER A 75 5.48 0.12 -8.83
C SER A 75 5.64 -0.43 -10.25
N TYR A 76 4.83 -1.41 -10.65
CA TYR A 76 4.85 -1.98 -11.99
C TYR A 76 4.49 -0.94 -13.06
N VAL A 77 3.43 -0.14 -12.83
CA VAL A 77 3.03 0.94 -13.74
C VAL A 77 4.17 1.95 -13.90
N ILE A 78 4.76 2.42 -12.80
CA ILE A 78 5.87 3.39 -12.83
C ILE A 78 7.05 2.86 -13.64
N LEU A 79 7.47 1.61 -13.40
CA LEU A 79 8.59 0.99 -14.12
C LEU A 79 8.28 0.73 -15.59
N SER A 80 6.99 0.63 -15.95
CA SER A 80 6.54 0.41 -17.32
C SER A 80 6.45 1.70 -18.14
N ILE A 81 6.42 2.89 -17.50
CA ILE A 81 6.33 4.19 -18.17
C ILE A 81 7.35 4.35 -19.31
N PRO A 82 8.67 4.09 -19.11
CA PRO A 82 9.66 4.34 -20.15
C PRO A 82 9.50 3.42 -21.38
N ARG A 83 8.85 2.25 -21.23
CA ARG A 83 8.59 1.35 -22.36
C ARG A 83 7.46 1.83 -23.26
N HIS A 84 6.51 2.60 -22.71
CA HIS A 84 5.31 3.03 -23.43
C HIS A 84 5.45 4.42 -24.04
N MET A 85 6.43 5.22 -23.59
CA MET A 85 6.73 6.51 -24.20
C MET A 85 7.75 6.37 -25.34
N LYS A 86 7.34 6.74 -26.55
CA LYS A 86 8.27 6.91 -27.69
C LYS A 86 9.00 8.24 -27.52
N ILE A 87 10.25 8.17 -27.06
CA ILE A 87 11.15 9.32 -26.92
C ILE A 87 12.19 9.20 -28.04
N GLU A 88 12.32 10.24 -28.87
CA GLU A 88 13.27 10.28 -29.98
C GLU A 88 14.72 10.53 -29.52
N ASN A 89 14.89 11.12 -28.34
CA ASN A 89 16.20 11.41 -27.74
C ASN A 89 16.61 10.35 -26.70
N ASP A 90 17.68 9.60 -26.98
CA ASP A 90 18.20 8.55 -26.11
C ASP A 90 18.65 9.07 -24.72
N GLU A 91 19.18 10.30 -24.62
CA GLU A 91 19.58 10.86 -23.33
C GLU A 91 18.37 11.13 -22.42
N GLU A 92 17.30 11.68 -22.98
CA GLU A 92 16.05 11.93 -22.25
C GLU A 92 15.38 10.63 -21.83
N ALA A 93 15.39 9.62 -22.71
CA ALA A 93 14.87 8.29 -22.40
C ALA A 93 15.62 7.65 -21.22
N GLN A 94 16.95 7.78 -21.16
CA GLN A 94 17.74 7.29 -20.04
C GLN A 94 17.46 8.05 -18.74
N ARG A 95 17.34 9.38 -18.79
CA ARG A 95 17.00 10.20 -17.61
C ARG A 95 15.63 9.82 -17.06
N LEU A 96 14.63 9.66 -17.93
CA LEU A 96 13.30 9.21 -17.54
C LEU A 96 13.34 7.82 -16.89
N LYS A 97 14.06 6.87 -17.49
CA LYS A 97 14.21 5.52 -16.92
C LYS A 97 14.83 5.55 -15.52
N LYS A 98 15.87 6.35 -15.30
CA LYS A 98 16.47 6.53 -13.97
C LYS A 98 15.48 7.14 -12.98
N ALA A 99 14.75 8.18 -13.39
CA ALA A 99 13.74 8.81 -12.55
C ALA A 99 12.63 7.83 -12.15
N CYS A 100 12.06 7.09 -13.09
CA CYS A 100 11.04 6.07 -12.83
C CYS A 100 11.56 4.97 -11.87
N ASN A 101 12.80 4.50 -12.07
CA ASN A 101 13.41 3.53 -11.16
C ASN A 101 13.52 4.06 -9.73
N ILE A 102 13.97 5.31 -9.55
CA ILE A 102 14.08 5.95 -8.24
C ILE A 102 12.70 6.10 -7.60
N ILE A 103 11.72 6.60 -8.34
CA ILE A 103 10.36 6.82 -7.84
C ILE A 103 9.70 5.49 -7.42
N ALA A 104 9.93 4.42 -8.17
CA ALA A 104 9.37 3.10 -7.86
C ALA A 104 9.91 2.48 -6.56
N ILE A 105 11.06 2.94 -6.04
CA ILE A 105 11.61 2.47 -4.76
C ILE A 105 10.62 2.72 -3.62
N LEU A 106 9.96 3.88 -3.62
CA LEU A 106 9.06 4.28 -2.53
C LEU A 106 7.86 3.31 -2.36
N PRO A 107 7.05 3.01 -3.41
CA PRO A 107 5.97 2.04 -3.27
C PRO A 107 6.47 0.60 -3.02
N ILE A 108 7.63 0.21 -3.56
CA ILE A 108 8.23 -1.12 -3.26
C ILE A 108 8.57 -1.21 -1.77
N PHE A 109 9.24 -0.19 -1.24
CA PHE A 109 9.57 -0.11 0.17
C PHE A 109 8.31 -0.14 1.03
N GLY A 110 7.29 0.66 0.67
CA GLY A 110 5.99 0.63 1.32
C GLY A 110 5.38 -0.77 1.37
N ALA A 111 5.33 -1.48 0.24
CA ALA A 111 4.79 -2.84 0.18
C ALA A 111 5.54 -3.79 1.13
N LEU A 112 6.88 -3.74 1.14
CA LEU A 112 7.71 -4.55 2.03
C LEU A 112 7.48 -4.19 3.51
N SER A 113 7.37 -2.90 3.84
CA SER A 113 7.06 -2.46 5.21
C SER A 113 5.69 -2.92 5.67
N PHE A 114 4.67 -2.87 4.80
CA PHE A 114 3.34 -3.39 5.12
C PHE A 114 3.34 -4.91 5.29
N CYS A 115 4.10 -5.66 4.50
CA CYS A 115 4.31 -7.09 4.74
C CYS A 115 4.90 -7.35 6.14
N GLY A 116 5.95 -6.60 6.51
CA GLY A 116 6.55 -6.69 7.85
C GLY A 116 5.56 -6.33 8.97
N GLY A 117 4.79 -5.27 8.78
CA GLY A 117 3.73 -4.86 9.71
C GLY A 117 2.64 -5.92 9.87
N ALA A 118 2.18 -6.54 8.77
CA ALA A 118 1.19 -7.62 8.81
C ALA A 118 1.66 -8.84 9.62
N VAL A 119 2.94 -9.21 9.47
CA VAL A 119 3.56 -10.29 10.26
C VAL A 119 3.63 -9.91 11.73
N PHE A 120 4.01 -8.67 12.04
CA PHE A 120 4.04 -8.17 13.42
C PHE A 120 2.65 -8.19 14.08
N ASP A 121 1.64 -7.67 13.37
CA ASP A 121 0.25 -7.66 13.83
C ASP A 121 -0.25 -9.09 14.10
N LEU A 122 0.06 -10.03 13.21
CA LEU A 122 -0.29 -11.45 13.39
C LEU A 122 0.41 -12.06 14.61
N MET A 123 1.69 -11.77 14.83
CA MET A 123 2.43 -12.28 15.98
C MET A 123 1.86 -11.77 17.31
N ILE A 124 1.49 -10.48 17.38
CA ILE A 124 0.84 -9.93 18.58
C ILE A 124 -0.51 -10.58 18.81
N LEU A 125 -1.33 -10.72 17.75
CA LEU A 125 -2.63 -11.37 17.86
C LEU A 125 -2.49 -12.80 18.39
N ILE A 126 -1.57 -13.60 17.85
CA ILE A 126 -1.31 -14.97 18.33
C ILE A 126 -0.87 -14.98 19.80
N ARG A 127 -0.01 -14.03 20.22
CA ARG A 127 0.42 -13.93 21.62
C ARG A 127 -0.71 -13.54 22.56
N ALA A 128 -1.61 -12.65 22.14
CA ALA A 128 -2.74 -12.22 22.93
C ALA A 128 -3.81 -13.31 23.11
N LEU A 129 -3.85 -14.28 22.20
CA LEU A 129 -4.77 -15.41 22.22
C LEU A 129 -4.25 -16.63 22.99
N LYS A 130 -3.00 -16.58 23.47
CA LYS A 130 -2.35 -17.67 24.21
C LYS A 130 -2.38 -17.39 25.70
#